data_AF-A0A6N8DTI9-F1
#
_entry.id   AF-A0A6N8DTI9-F1
#
_cell.length_a   1.000
_cell.length_b   1.000
_cell.length_c   1.000
_cell.angle_alpha   90.00
_cell.angle_beta   90.00
_cell.angle_gamma   90.00
#
_symmetry.space_group_name_H-M   'P 1'
#
loop_
_entity.id
_entity.type
_entity.pdbx_description
1 polymer ?
#
loop_
_entity_poly.entity_id
_entity_poly.type
_entity_poly.pdbx_seq_one_letter_code
_entity_poly.pdbx_strand_id
1 'polypeptide(L)'
;MTSGTLIALDLAPQICAAISRRGQILADDVGMLSNLPKLDSALTDSEIDALGALARARLPACPDWGRFFAEKVGGWYLQDFAGRTPSLEQAHWLIDYLGGEGADLTTAQFRLLMQVLENLETCPDELLAFARACLVRAMGAEIEARRPQAGRA
;
A
#
# COMPACT_ATOMS: atom_id res chain seq x y z
N MET A 1 -12.95 -32.09 25.04
CA MET A 1 -12.47 -31.76 23.68
C MET A 1 -12.09 -30.29 23.71
N THR A 2 -10.86 -30.00 24.13
CA THR A 2 -10.33 -28.63 24.19
C THR A 2 -10.00 -28.19 22.78
N SER A 3 -10.77 -27.22 22.28
CA SER A 3 -10.51 -26.50 21.04
C SER A 3 -9.04 -26.06 21.01
N GLY A 4 -8.25 -26.72 20.17
CA GLY A 4 -6.94 -26.23 19.80
C GLY A 4 -7.14 -25.01 18.93
N THR A 5 -7.27 -23.84 19.54
CA THR A 5 -6.98 -22.58 18.89
C THR A 5 -5.50 -22.62 18.54
N LEU A 6 -5.19 -23.15 17.36
CA LEU A 6 -3.96 -22.83 16.66
C LEU A 6 -3.96 -21.30 16.59
N ILE A 7 -3.17 -20.67 17.44
CA ILE A 7 -2.76 -19.29 17.26
C ILE A 7 -2.04 -19.31 15.93
N ALA A 8 -2.76 -19.04 14.84
CA ALA A 8 -2.15 -18.56 13.62
C ALA A 8 -1.47 -17.27 14.06
N LEU A 9 -0.17 -17.35 14.39
CA LEU A 9 0.60 -16.18 14.73
C LEU A 9 0.58 -15.33 13.46
N ASP A 10 -0.22 -14.28 13.49
CA ASP A 10 -0.20 -13.29 12.43
C ASP A 10 1.11 -12.52 12.59
N LEU A 11 2.15 -13.03 11.92
CA LEU A 11 3.53 -12.55 12.08
C LEU A 11 3.72 -11.22 11.37
N ALA A 12 3.00 -10.96 10.27
CA ALA A 12 3.17 -9.72 9.51
C ALA A 12 2.79 -8.48 10.33
N PRO A 13 1.63 -8.41 11.03
CA PRO A 13 1.30 -7.27 11.88
C PRO A 13 2.29 -7.07 13.02
N GLN A 14 2.82 -8.15 13.60
CA GLN A 14 3.83 -8.07 14.66
C GLN A 14 5.15 -7.46 14.15
N ILE A 15 5.60 -7.89 12.98
CA ILE A 15 6.76 -7.31 12.30
C ILE A 15 6.48 -5.84 11.97
N CYS A 16 5.30 -5.51 11.41
CA CYS A 16 4.92 -4.14 11.11
C CYS A 16 4.92 -3.24 12.36
N ALA A 17 4.41 -3.73 13.49
CA ALA A 17 4.44 -3.02 14.76
C ALA A 17 5.87 -2.81 15.29
N ALA A 18 6.78 -3.76 15.07
CA ALA A 18 8.20 -3.59 15.40
C ALA A 18 8.87 -2.52 14.50
N ILE A 19 8.60 -2.55 13.19
CA ILE A 19 9.09 -1.55 12.23
C ILE A 19 8.59 -0.15 12.61
N SER A 20 7.29 0.00 12.89
CA SER A 20 6.69 1.28 13.28
C SER A 20 7.32 1.86 14.54
N ARG A 21 7.59 1.03 15.55
CA ARG A 21 8.28 1.46 16.78
C ARG A 21 9.71 1.88 16.53
N ARG A 22 10.40 1.23 15.59
CA ARG A 22 11.76 1.59 15.17
C ARG A 22 11.79 2.86 14.31
N GLY A 23 10.71 3.16 13.58
CA GLY A 23 10.56 4.37 12.78
C GLY A 23 11.27 4.36 11.43
N GLN A 24 11.74 3.20 10.95
CA GLN A 24 12.40 3.05 9.65
C GLN A 24 12.16 1.64 9.09
N ILE A 25 11.97 1.52 7.78
CA ILE A 25 11.84 0.26 7.05
C ILE A 25 13.19 -0.10 6.41
N LEU A 26 13.81 -1.18 6.87
CA LEU A 26 15.10 -1.70 6.43
C LEU A 26 14.91 -2.84 5.42
N ALA A 27 15.98 -3.17 4.68
CA ALA A 27 15.97 -4.30 3.73
C ALA A 27 15.68 -5.64 4.43
N ASP A 28 16.23 -5.84 5.62
CA ASP A 28 15.99 -7.06 6.42
C ASP A 28 14.52 -7.23 6.78
N ASP A 29 13.79 -6.14 7.04
CA ASP A 29 12.36 -6.21 7.34
C ASP A 29 11.54 -6.67 6.13
N VAL A 30 11.87 -6.14 4.95
CA VAL A 30 11.26 -6.58 3.69
C VAL A 30 11.58 -8.05 3.45
N GLY A 31 12.79 -8.49 3.76
CA GLY A 31 13.19 -9.90 3.74
C GLY A 31 12.36 -10.76 4.71
N MET A 32 12.17 -10.32 5.95
CA MET A 32 11.36 -11.03 6.94
C MET A 32 9.90 -11.16 6.48
N LEU A 33 9.29 -10.08 6.02
CA LEU A 33 7.92 -10.07 5.51
C LEU A 33 7.76 -10.92 4.24
N SER A 34 8.77 -10.94 3.37
CA SER A 34 8.75 -11.74 2.13
C SER A 34 8.84 -13.24 2.37
N ASN A 35 9.51 -13.65 3.45
CA ASN A 35 9.78 -15.04 3.80
C ASN A 35 8.78 -15.62 4.80
N LEU A 36 7.71 -14.90 5.15
CA LEU A 36 6.68 -15.42 6.03
C LEU A 36 6.07 -16.71 5.44
N PRO A 37 5.87 -17.76 6.27
CA PRO A 37 5.31 -19.01 5.81
C PRO A 37 3.88 -18.80 5.32
N LYS A 38 3.68 -18.98 4.01
CA LYS A 38 2.37 -18.90 3.35
C LYS A 38 1.57 -20.16 3.66
N LEU A 39 1.02 -20.26 4.86
CA LEU A 39 0.36 -21.49 5.30
C LEU A 39 -0.94 -21.76 4.51
N ASP A 40 -1.59 -20.72 3.97
CA ASP A 40 -2.81 -20.83 3.17
C ASP A 40 -2.95 -19.62 2.23
N SER A 41 -2.09 -19.56 1.21
CA SER A 41 -2.09 -18.74 -0.04
C SER A 41 -2.59 -17.27 -0.13
N ALA A 42 -3.38 -16.70 0.78
CA ALA A 42 -3.88 -15.34 0.71
C ALA A 42 -3.45 -14.55 1.95
N LEU A 43 -3.09 -13.28 1.76
CA LEU A 43 -2.90 -12.36 2.88
C LEU A 43 -4.25 -12.16 3.58
N THR A 44 -4.23 -12.15 4.91
CA THR A 44 -5.42 -11.82 5.71
C THR A 44 -5.66 -10.31 5.72
N ASP A 45 -6.89 -9.89 6.01
CA ASP A 45 -7.24 -8.47 6.12
C ASP A 45 -6.36 -7.74 7.15
N SER A 46 -6.01 -8.40 8.25
CA SER A 46 -5.11 -7.89 9.29
C SER A 46 -3.69 -7.62 8.76
N GLU A 47 -3.17 -8.49 7.89
CA GLU A 47 -1.87 -8.29 7.24
C GLU A 47 -1.93 -7.13 6.24
N ILE A 48 -3.01 -7.04 5.46
CA ILE A 48 -3.23 -5.94 4.51
C ILE A 48 -3.33 -4.61 5.23
N ASP A 49 -4.07 -4.53 6.34
CA ASP A 49 -4.19 -3.32 7.15
C ASP A 49 -2.86 -2.90 7.76
N ALA A 50 -2.07 -3.86 8.26
CA ALA A 50 -0.76 -3.59 8.84
C ALA A 50 0.24 -3.02 7.81
N LEU A 51 0.26 -3.60 6.60
CA LEU A 51 1.07 -3.10 5.48
C LEU A 51 0.63 -1.70 5.06
N GLY A 52 -0.68 -1.45 5.00
CA GLY A 52 -1.25 -0.15 4.66
C GLY A 52 -0.89 0.91 5.69
N ALA A 53 -0.92 0.56 6.97
CA ALA A 53 -0.52 1.45 8.05
C ALA A 53 0.95 1.87 7.93
N LEU A 54 1.86 0.94 7.61
CA LEU A 54 3.26 1.26 7.34
C LEU A 54 3.42 2.16 6.11
N ALA A 55 2.69 1.89 5.03
CA ALA A 55 2.77 2.69 3.82
C ALA A 55 2.29 4.14 4.04
N ARG A 56 1.31 4.34 4.93
CA ARG A 56 0.80 5.67 5.34
C ARG A 56 1.70 6.38 6.35
N ALA A 57 2.50 5.65 7.13
CA ALA A 57 3.35 6.22 8.19
C ALA A 57 4.51 7.10 7.68
N ARG A 58 4.77 7.14 6.36
CA ARG A 58 5.83 7.97 5.73
C ARG A 58 7.22 7.78 6.36
N LEU A 59 7.51 6.58 6.85
CA LEU A 59 8.80 6.26 7.43
C LEU A 59 9.89 6.27 6.34
N PRO A 60 11.13 6.67 6.67
CA PRO A 60 12.26 6.39 5.79
C PRO A 60 12.30 4.89 5.47
N ALA A 61 12.40 4.55 4.19
CA ALA A 61 12.27 3.17 3.74
C ALA A 61 13.38 2.80 2.75
N CYS A 62 13.76 1.53 2.75
CA CYS A 62 14.67 0.97 1.75
C CYS A 62 14.03 1.03 0.34
N PRO A 63 14.85 0.98 -0.73
CA PRO A 63 14.35 1.07 -2.11
C PRO A 63 13.34 -0.02 -2.49
N ASP A 64 13.46 -1.20 -1.88
CA ASP A 64 12.62 -2.37 -2.18
C ASP A 64 11.23 -2.28 -1.56
N TRP A 65 11.03 -1.46 -0.52
CA TRP A 65 9.78 -1.37 0.22
C TRP A 65 8.58 -1.09 -0.69
N GLY A 66 8.68 -0.06 -1.54
CA GLY A 66 7.55 0.32 -2.39
C GLY A 66 7.17 -0.78 -3.38
N ARG A 67 8.17 -1.53 -3.89
CA ARG A 67 7.93 -2.67 -4.79
C ARG A 67 7.26 -3.81 -4.04
N PHE A 68 7.82 -4.21 -2.90
CA PHE A 68 7.26 -5.24 -2.04
C PHE A 68 5.81 -4.95 -1.67
N PHE A 69 5.52 -3.75 -1.18
CA PHE A 69 4.18 -3.33 -0.76
C PHE A 69 3.18 -3.44 -1.92
N ALA A 70 3.53 -2.89 -3.08
CA ALA A 70 2.67 -2.92 -4.26
C ALA A 70 2.45 -4.36 -4.77
N GLU A 71 3.49 -5.19 -4.81
CA GLU A 71 3.38 -6.60 -5.22
C GLU A 71 2.46 -7.39 -4.29
N LYS A 72 2.57 -7.18 -2.97
CA LYS A 72 1.77 -7.90 -1.97
C LYS A 72 0.32 -7.45 -1.94
N VAL A 73 0.07 -6.17 -1.71
CA VAL A 73 -1.30 -5.65 -1.58
C VAL A 73 -2.00 -5.64 -2.94
N GLY A 74 -1.30 -5.26 -4.01
CA GLY A 74 -1.86 -5.27 -5.36
C GLY A 74 -2.12 -6.68 -5.85
N GLY A 75 -1.24 -7.65 -5.52
CA GLY A 75 -1.45 -9.06 -5.80
C GLY A 75 -2.73 -9.58 -5.12
N TRP A 76 -2.86 -9.37 -3.81
CA TRP A 76 -4.06 -9.73 -3.05
C TRP A 76 -5.33 -9.05 -3.61
N TYR A 77 -5.27 -7.74 -3.88
CA TYR A 77 -6.40 -7.00 -4.43
C TYR A 77 -6.87 -7.59 -5.77
N LEU A 78 -5.94 -7.91 -6.67
CA LEU A 78 -6.25 -8.41 -8.01
C LEU A 78 -6.58 -9.91 -8.05
N GLN A 79 -6.07 -10.71 -7.13
CA GLN A 79 -6.19 -12.18 -7.17
C GLN A 79 -7.25 -12.72 -6.23
N ASP A 80 -7.35 -12.13 -5.02
CA ASP A 80 -8.12 -12.69 -3.92
C ASP A 80 -9.36 -11.85 -3.57
N PHE A 81 -9.32 -10.53 -3.83
CA PHE A 81 -10.39 -9.62 -3.41
C PHE A 81 -11.29 -9.13 -4.56
N ALA A 82 -10.72 -8.46 -5.57
CA ALA A 82 -11.46 -7.70 -6.57
C ALA A 82 -11.37 -8.23 -8.00
N GLY A 83 -10.37 -9.04 -8.32
CA GLY A 83 -10.14 -9.49 -9.69
C GLY A 83 -9.61 -8.36 -10.59
N ARG A 84 -9.65 -8.59 -11.91
CA ARG A 84 -9.25 -7.61 -12.94
C ARG A 84 -10.39 -6.69 -13.40
N THR A 85 -11.60 -6.91 -12.88
CA THR A 85 -12.83 -6.17 -13.21
C THR A 85 -13.55 -5.77 -11.92
N PRO A 86 -12.94 -4.90 -11.09
CA PRO A 86 -13.45 -4.56 -9.77
C PRO A 86 -14.82 -3.91 -9.85
N SER A 87 -15.68 -4.22 -8.88
CA SER A 87 -16.92 -3.49 -8.65
C SER A 87 -16.64 -2.07 -8.15
N LEU A 88 -17.66 -1.21 -8.16
CA LEU A 88 -17.57 0.14 -7.59
C LEU A 88 -17.18 0.12 -6.10
N GLU A 89 -17.74 -0.83 -5.34
CA GLU A 89 -17.42 -0.99 -3.92
C GLU A 89 -15.95 -1.36 -3.70
N GLN A 90 -15.41 -2.26 -4.52
CA GLN A 90 -14.00 -2.67 -4.45
C GLN A 90 -13.06 -1.53 -4.86
N ALA A 91 -13.44 -0.74 -5.86
CA ALA A 91 -12.71 0.46 -6.25
C ALA A 91 -12.67 1.49 -5.11
N HIS A 92 -13.80 1.74 -4.45
CA HIS A 92 -13.85 2.62 -3.28
C HIS A 92 -13.02 2.09 -2.12
N TRP A 93 -13.03 0.78 -1.87
CA TRP A 93 -12.16 0.17 -0.87
C TRP A 93 -10.68 0.51 -1.13
N LEU A 94 -10.21 0.42 -2.38
CA LEU A 94 -8.82 0.74 -2.72
C LEU A 94 -8.52 2.23 -2.52
N ILE A 95 -9.45 3.11 -2.90
CA ILE A 95 -9.33 4.56 -2.70
C ILE A 95 -9.19 4.88 -1.21
N ASP A 96 -10.07 4.34 -0.37
CA ASP A 96 -10.05 4.54 1.08
C ASP A 96 -8.79 3.96 1.71
N TYR A 97 -8.38 2.76 1.29
CA TYR A 97 -7.15 2.13 1.73
C TYR A 97 -5.90 2.96 1.41
N LEU A 98 -5.89 3.66 0.27
CA LEU A 98 -4.83 4.59 -0.12
C LEU A 98 -4.88 5.94 0.63
N GLY A 99 -5.90 6.18 1.45
CA GLY A 99 -6.05 7.38 2.26
C GLY A 99 -7.25 8.25 1.89
N GLY A 100 -8.09 7.79 0.96
CA GLY A 100 -9.32 8.47 0.55
C GLY A 100 -9.10 9.65 -0.40
N GLU A 101 -10.21 10.31 -0.75
CA GLU A 101 -10.20 11.48 -1.63
C GLU A 101 -9.31 12.61 -1.09
N GLY A 102 -8.49 13.18 -1.97
CA GLY A 102 -7.53 14.23 -1.59
C GLY A 102 -6.24 13.74 -0.94
N ALA A 103 -6.04 12.43 -0.78
CA ALA A 103 -4.80 11.89 -0.21
C ALA A 103 -3.54 12.33 -0.98
N ASP A 104 -2.51 12.67 -0.21
CA ASP A 104 -1.14 12.84 -0.70
C ASP A 104 -0.42 11.50 -0.55
N LEU A 105 -0.34 10.75 -1.65
CA LEU A 105 0.13 9.36 -1.63
C LEU A 105 1.64 9.29 -1.41
N THR A 106 2.07 8.35 -0.58
CA THR A 106 3.49 8.00 -0.52
C THR A 106 3.93 7.29 -1.80
N THR A 107 5.24 7.24 -2.07
CA THR A 107 5.78 6.53 -3.24
C THR A 107 5.32 5.07 -3.31
N ALA A 108 5.19 4.40 -2.15
CA ALA A 108 4.70 3.03 -2.07
C ALA A 108 3.21 2.93 -2.44
N GLN A 109 2.38 3.83 -1.92
CA GLN A 109 0.95 3.90 -2.25
C GLN A 109 0.71 4.24 -3.71
N PHE A 110 1.46 5.18 -4.27
CA PHE A 110 1.37 5.53 -5.69
C PHE A 110 1.77 4.35 -6.57
N ARG A 111 2.83 3.61 -6.21
CA ARG A 111 3.22 2.39 -6.92
C ARG A 111 2.13 1.31 -6.86
N LEU A 112 1.49 1.11 -5.71
CA LEU A 112 0.34 0.20 -5.59
C LEU A 112 -0.78 0.59 -6.55
N LEU A 113 -1.18 1.87 -6.55
CA LEU A 113 -2.24 2.37 -7.43
C LEU A 113 -1.92 2.12 -8.90
N MET A 114 -0.70 2.47 -9.34
CA MET A 114 -0.29 2.25 -10.72
C MET A 114 -0.27 0.76 -11.09
N GLN A 115 0.28 -0.10 -10.23
CA GLN A 115 0.33 -1.53 -10.47
C GLN A 115 -1.07 -2.15 -10.60
N VAL A 116 -2.02 -1.73 -9.75
CA VAL A 116 -3.41 -2.21 -9.88
C VAL A 116 -3.99 -1.77 -11.22
N LEU A 117 -3.92 -0.48 -11.54
CA LEU A 117 -4.47 0.10 -12.79
C LEU A 117 -3.90 -0.57 -14.05
N GLU A 118 -2.59 -0.85 -14.07
CA GLU A 118 -1.90 -1.52 -15.19
C GLU A 118 -2.41 -2.95 -15.43
N ASN A 119 -2.98 -3.59 -14.41
CA ASN A 119 -3.42 -4.98 -14.46
C ASN A 119 -4.95 -5.14 -14.50
N LEU A 120 -5.70 -4.04 -14.54
CA LEU A 120 -7.15 -4.07 -14.73
C LEU A 120 -7.51 -4.32 -16.20
N GLU A 121 -8.52 -5.14 -16.43
CA GLU A 121 -9.17 -5.29 -17.75
C GLU A 121 -10.24 -4.22 -17.95
N THR A 122 -10.89 -3.79 -16.88
CA THR A 122 -11.83 -2.67 -16.86
C THR A 122 -11.54 -1.80 -15.65
N CYS A 123 -11.32 -0.51 -15.87
CA CYS A 123 -11.06 0.45 -14.81
C CYS A 123 -12.35 1.22 -14.50
N PRO A 124 -12.89 1.14 -13.27
CA PRO A 124 -14.00 1.98 -12.84
C PRO A 124 -13.63 3.47 -12.93
N ASP A 125 -14.60 4.29 -13.35
CA ASP A 125 -14.39 5.72 -13.60
C ASP A 125 -13.90 6.45 -12.34
N GLU A 126 -14.35 6.03 -11.16
CA GLU A 126 -13.98 6.57 -9.86
C GLU A 126 -12.50 6.32 -9.56
N LEU A 127 -11.99 5.12 -9.83
CA LEU A 127 -10.57 4.80 -9.61
C LEU A 127 -9.68 5.57 -10.60
N LEU A 128 -10.15 5.74 -11.84
CA LEU A 128 -9.46 6.56 -12.83
C LEU A 128 -9.45 8.05 -12.45
N ALA A 129 -10.58 8.57 -11.97
CA ALA A 129 -10.70 9.95 -11.50
C ALA A 129 -9.79 10.20 -10.29
N PHE A 130 -9.79 9.29 -9.33
CA PHE A 130 -8.90 9.33 -8.16
C PHE A 130 -7.43 9.33 -8.58
N ALA A 131 -7.02 8.43 -9.49
CA ALA A 131 -5.64 8.36 -9.97
C ALA A 131 -5.18 9.63 -10.68
N ARG A 132 -6.06 10.22 -11.51
CA ARG A 132 -5.81 11.53 -12.14
C ARG A 132 -5.63 12.63 -11.10
N ALA A 133 -6.49 12.67 -10.09
CA ALA A 133 -6.40 13.67 -9.03
C ALA A 133 -5.08 13.54 -8.23
N CYS A 134 -4.66 12.31 -7.91
CA CYS A 134 -3.38 12.03 -7.27
C CYS A 134 -2.19 12.52 -8.11
N LEU A 135 -2.19 12.24 -9.42
CA LEU A 135 -1.15 12.70 -10.35
C LEU A 135 -1.04 14.23 -10.40
N VAL A 136 -2.18 14.92 -10.51
CA VAL A 136 -2.20 16.39 -10.53
C VAL A 136 -1.63 16.97 -9.24
N ARG A 137 -1.98 16.40 -8.07
CA ARG A 137 -1.42 16.83 -6.78
C ARG A 137 0.08 16.57 -6.70
N ALA A 138 0.54 15.38 -7.07
CA ALA A 138 1.96 15.02 -7.03
C ALA A 138 2.79 15.95 -7.94
N MET A 139 2.32 16.21 -9.16
CA MET A 139 2.99 17.14 -10.08
C MET A 139 2.97 18.58 -9.55
N GLY A 140 1.85 19.03 -8.99
CA GLY A 140 1.75 20.36 -8.38
C GLY A 140 2.73 20.56 -7.23
N ALA A 141 2.88 19.56 -6.35
CA ALA A 141 3.84 19.58 -5.25
C ALA A 141 5.29 19.64 -5.76
N GLU A 142 5.63 18.88 -6.81
CA GLU A 142 6.97 18.88 -7.39
C GLU A 142 7.31 20.22 -8.05
N ILE A 143 6.35 20.85 -8.73
CA ILE A 143 6.52 22.18 -9.34
C ILE A 143 6.79 23.22 -8.25
N GLU A 144 6.05 23.18 -7.14
CA GLU A 144 6.25 24.10 -6.02
C GLU A 144 7.60 23.88 -5.34
N ALA A 145 8.01 22.61 -5.13
CA ALA A 145 9.30 22.27 -4.54
C ALA A 145 10.50 22.76 -5.38
N ARG A 146 10.33 22.84 -6.71
CA ARG A 146 11.36 23.35 -7.63
C ARG A 146 11.32 24.86 -7.82
N ARG A 147 10.32 25.56 -7.29
CA ARG A 147 10.26 27.02 -7.38
C ARG A 147 11.45 27.60 -6.59
N PRO A 148 12.34 28.39 -7.21
CA PRO A 148 13.44 29.00 -6.47
C PRO A 148 12.88 29.88 -5.35
N GLN A 149 13.52 29.85 -4.17
CA GLN A 149 13.25 30.78 -3.07
C GLN A 149 13.69 32.19 -3.47
N ALA A 150 12.97 32.80 -4.41
CA ALA A 150 13.15 34.20 -4.77
C ALA A 150 12.57 35.05 -3.65
N GLY A 151 13.43 35.60 -2.79
CA GLY A 151 13.06 36.64 -1.84
C GLY A 151 13.33 36.36 -0.36
N ARG A 152 14.56 36.00 0.00
CA ARG A 152 15.14 36.36 1.31
C ARG A 152 16.51 37.00 1.08
N ALA A 153 16.48 38.28 0.70
CA ALA A 153 17.60 39.21 0.78
C ALA A 153 17.06 40.52 1.34
#